data_AF-A0A9R1XPF9-F1
#
_entry.id   AF-A0A9R1XPF9-F1
#
_cell.length_a   1.000
_cell.length_b   1.000
_cell.length_c   1.000
_cell.angle_alpha   90.00
_cell.angle_beta   90.00
_cell.angle_gamma   90.00
#
_symmetry.space_group_name_H-M   'P 1'
#
loop_
_entity.id
_entity.type
_entity.pdbx_description
1 polymer ?
#
loop_
_entity_poly.entity_id
_entity_poly.type
_entity_poly.pdbx_seq_one_letter_code
_entity_poly.pdbx_strand_id
1 'polypeptide(L)'
;MLIKISVGSSFAAIFLIVFLNWLYFGLKKRRLMILREKFFKQNGGILLQQRISGDGGATDQAKVFTIEELKRATNKYHDNRIIGKGGYGTVYNGILSDSRTIAIKKSKLADQTQTQIEQFIN
;
A
#
# COMPACT_ATOMS: atom_id res chain seq x y z
N MET A 1 10.15 43.60 -34.17
CA MET A 1 9.05 42.64 -34.45
C MET A 1 9.50 41.19 -34.26
N LEU A 2 10.69 40.81 -34.72
CA LEU A 2 11.22 39.43 -34.62
C LEU A 2 11.44 38.92 -33.19
N ILE A 3 11.88 39.78 -32.25
CA ILE A 3 12.14 39.41 -30.85
C ILE A 3 10.85 39.04 -30.08
N LYS A 4 9.68 39.58 -30.49
CA LYS A 4 8.40 39.26 -29.84
C LYS A 4 7.89 37.86 -30.21
N ILE A 5 8.26 37.36 -31.39
CA ILE A 5 7.85 36.05 -31.91
C ILE A 5 8.67 34.93 -31.24
N SER A 6 9.95 35.17 -30.93
CA SER A 6 10.82 34.16 -30.32
C SER A 6 10.43 33.82 -28.88
N VAL A 7 9.95 34.79 -28.10
CA VAL A 7 9.60 34.56 -26.68
C VAL A 7 8.34 33.68 -26.55
N GLY A 8 7.31 33.87 -27.37
CA GLY A 8 6.05 33.11 -27.28
C GLY A 8 6.19 31.63 -27.66
N SER A 9 7.08 31.30 -28.61
CA SER A 9 7.28 29.92 -29.07
C SER A 9 7.90 29.03 -27.98
N SER A 10 8.84 29.56 -27.20
CA SER A 10 9.47 28.83 -26.10
C SER A 10 8.49 28.51 -24.97
N PHE A 11 7.58 29.42 -24.64
CA PHE A 11 6.53 29.16 -23.65
C PHE A 11 5.58 28.06 -24.12
N ALA A 12 5.20 28.04 -25.40
CA ALA A 12 4.35 26.99 -25.95
C ALA A 12 5.03 25.61 -25.92
N ALA A 13 6.32 25.54 -26.25
CA ALA A 13 7.10 24.30 -26.18
C ALA A 13 7.24 23.79 -24.72
N ILE A 14 7.56 24.68 -23.78
CA ILE A 14 7.66 24.32 -22.34
C ILE A 14 6.30 23.87 -21.81
N PHE A 15 5.22 24.59 -22.12
CA PHE A 15 3.87 24.23 -21.71
C PHE A 15 3.47 22.85 -22.26
N LEU A 16 3.78 22.57 -23.54
CA LEU A 16 3.52 21.27 -24.15
C LEU A 16 4.28 20.15 -23.44
N ILE A 17 5.56 20.34 -23.12
CA ILE A 17 6.38 19.35 -22.41
C ILE A 17 5.83 19.09 -21.00
N VAL A 18 5.47 20.14 -20.26
CA VAL A 18 4.87 20.02 -18.91
C VAL A 18 3.51 19.31 -19.00
N PHE A 19 2.68 19.66 -19.98
CA PHE A 19 1.37 19.07 -20.19
C PHE A 19 1.46 17.56 -20.52
N LEU A 20 2.37 17.18 -21.42
CA LEU A 20 2.63 15.78 -21.76
C LEU A 20 3.13 14.98 -20.53
N ASN A 21 4.03 15.55 -19.73
CA ASN A 21 4.50 14.92 -18.49
C ASN A 21 3.37 14.76 -17.47
N TRP A 22 2.54 15.79 -17.27
CA TRP A 22 1.37 15.71 -16.40
C TRP A 22 0.46 14.59 -16.89
N LEU A 23 0.11 14.57 -18.18
CA LEU A 23 -0.78 13.56 -18.75
C LEU A 23 -0.23 12.14 -18.54
N TYR A 24 1.05 11.92 -18.84
CA TYR A 24 1.74 10.66 -18.58
C TYR A 24 1.65 10.25 -17.11
N PHE A 25 1.99 11.17 -16.19
CA PHE A 25 1.96 10.92 -14.76
C PHE A 25 0.54 10.61 -14.26
N GLY A 26 -0.46 11.36 -14.74
CA GLY A 26 -1.87 11.17 -14.42
C GLY A 26 -2.40 9.80 -14.85
N LEU A 27 -2.08 9.38 -16.09
CA LEU A 27 -2.44 8.06 -16.60
C LEU A 27 -1.77 6.93 -15.80
N LYS A 28 -0.48 7.08 -15.48
CA LYS A 28 0.27 6.14 -14.63
C LYS A 28 -0.36 6.01 -13.24
N LYS A 29 -0.75 7.14 -12.63
CA LYS A 29 -1.40 7.19 -11.30
C LYS A 29 -2.76 6.50 -11.31
N ARG A 30 -3.58 6.68 -12.35
CA ARG A 30 -4.89 6.01 -12.49
C ARG A 30 -4.77 4.49 -12.50
N ARG A 31 -3.83 3.94 -13.28
CA ARG A 31 -3.59 2.48 -13.34
C ARG A 31 -3.23 1.91 -11.97
N LEU A 32 -2.39 2.62 -11.21
CA LEU A 32 -2.01 2.19 -9.87
C LEU A 32 -3.19 2.17 -8.89
N MET A 33 -4.08 3.18 -8.95
CA MET A 33 -5.28 3.23 -8.10
C MET A 33 -6.24 2.08 -8.41
N ILE A 34 -6.49 1.81 -9.69
CA ILE A 34 -7.34 0.68 -10.13
C ILE A 34 -6.76 -0.66 -9.66
N LEU A 35 -5.44 -0.85 -9.81
CA LEU A 35 -4.79 -2.09 -9.38
C LEU A 35 -4.85 -2.26 -7.85
N ARG A 36 -4.63 -1.18 -7.09
CA ARG A 36 -4.76 -1.17 -5.64
C ARG A 36 -6.18 -1.52 -5.20
N GLU A 37 -7.19 -0.95 -5.85
CA GLU A 37 -8.59 -1.25 -5.55
C GLU A 37 -8.95 -2.70 -5.88
N LYS A 38 -8.44 -3.23 -7.00
CA LYS A 38 -8.62 -4.63 -7.38
C LYS A 38 -8.04 -5.56 -6.31
N PHE A 39 -6.81 -5.34 -5.87
CA PHE A 39 -6.21 -6.13 -4.79
C PHE A 39 -6.94 -5.94 -3.46
N PHE A 40 -7.39 -4.72 -3.15
CA PHE A 40 -8.17 -4.47 -1.94
C PHE A 40 -9.46 -5.28 -1.93
N LYS A 41 -10.20 -5.31 -3.05
CA LYS A 41 -11.42 -6.12 -3.19
C LYS A 41 -11.13 -7.63 -3.13
N GLN A 42 -10.10 -8.09 -3.84
CA GLN A 42 -9.69 -9.50 -3.85
C GLN A 42 -9.25 -10.01 -2.47
N ASN A 43 -8.59 -9.17 -1.67
CA ASN A 43 -8.11 -9.52 -0.34
C ASN A 43 -9.19 -9.35 0.76
N GLY A 44 -10.48 -9.29 0.39
CA GLY A 44 -11.58 -9.18 1.36
C GLY A 44 -11.80 -7.78 1.94
N GLY A 45 -11.30 -6.73 1.27
CA GLY A 45 -11.36 -5.36 1.77
C GLY A 45 -12.78 -4.81 1.99
N ILE A 46 -13.79 -5.30 1.26
CA ILE A 46 -15.19 -4.94 1.49
C ILE A 46 -15.68 -5.50 2.84
N LEU A 47 -15.30 -6.74 3.15
CA LEU A 47 -15.64 -7.42 4.40
C LEU A 47 -14.94 -6.75 5.59
N LEU A 48 -13.69 -6.31 5.39
CA LEU A 48 -12.95 -5.46 6.33
C LEU A 48 -13.67 -4.14 6.60
N GLN A 49 -14.14 -3.44 5.55
CA GLN A 49 -14.89 -2.19 5.73
C GLN A 49 -16.20 -2.43 6.47
N GLN A 50 -16.94 -3.50 6.17
CA GLN A 50 -18.17 -3.83 6.88
C GLN A 50 -17.93 -4.10 8.37
N ARG A 51 -16.84 -4.80 8.72
CA ARG A 51 -16.46 -5.04 10.12
C ARG A 51 -16.08 -3.76 10.86
N ILE A 52 -15.48 -2.79 10.18
CA ILE A 52 -15.10 -1.50 10.76
C ILE A 52 -16.31 -0.56 10.87
N SER A 53 -17.26 -0.63 9.94
CA SER A 53 -18.46 0.22 9.89
C SER A 53 -19.65 -0.33 10.69
N GLY A 54 -19.58 -1.57 11.19
CA GLY A 54 -20.63 -2.22 11.97
C GLY A 54 -20.72 -1.74 13.42
N ASP A 55 -21.95 -1.60 13.90
CA ASP A 55 -22.36 -1.05 15.20
C ASP A 55 -21.61 -1.62 16.43
N GLY A 56 -20.93 -0.74 17.16
CA GLY A 56 -21.08 -0.53 18.61
C GLY A 56 -20.74 -1.64 19.62
N GLY A 57 -20.45 -2.88 19.21
CA GLY A 57 -20.11 -3.97 20.12
C GLY A 57 -18.65 -3.91 20.57
N ALA A 58 -18.38 -3.21 21.67
CA ALA A 58 -17.06 -3.05 22.27
C ALA A 58 -16.46 -4.39 22.72
N THR A 59 -15.73 -5.10 21.85
CA THR A 59 -14.61 -5.98 22.28
C THR A 59 -13.61 -6.40 21.21
N ASP A 60 -13.86 -6.27 19.89
CA ASP A 60 -12.89 -6.73 18.88
C ASP A 60 -13.03 -6.00 17.51
N GLN A 61 -13.02 -4.67 17.52
CA GLN A 61 -13.02 -3.90 16.27
C GLN A 61 -11.64 -3.92 15.62
N ALA A 62 -11.56 -4.46 14.39
CA ALA A 62 -10.34 -4.44 13.59
C ALA A 62 -9.89 -2.99 13.34
N LYS A 63 -8.62 -2.67 13.62
CA LYS A 63 -8.02 -1.35 13.36
C LYS A 63 -7.20 -1.37 12.07
N VAL A 64 -7.37 -0.34 11.25
CA VAL A 64 -6.50 -0.10 10.08
C VAL A 64 -5.23 0.63 10.53
N PHE A 65 -4.07 0.05 10.23
CA PHE A 65 -2.77 0.66 10.46
C PHE A 65 -2.15 1.09 9.13
N THR A 66 -1.46 2.22 9.15
CA THR A 66 -0.63 2.70 8.04
C THR A 66 0.67 1.91 7.93
N ILE A 67 1.28 1.91 6.74
CA ILE A 67 2.57 1.24 6.52
C ILE A 67 3.66 1.88 7.41
N GLU A 68 3.56 3.19 7.63
CA GLU A 68 4.48 3.99 8.42
C GLU A 68 4.42 3.63 9.90
N GLU A 69 3.22 3.41 10.45
CA GLU A 69 3.02 2.92 11.82
C GLU A 69 3.64 1.53 11.99
N LEU A 70 3.34 0.60 11.07
CA LEU A 70 3.89 -0.76 11.13
C LEU A 70 5.41 -0.78 10.98
N LYS A 71 5.98 0.06 10.10
CA LYS A 71 7.43 0.23 9.96
C LYS A 71 8.05 0.79 11.23
N ARG A 72 7.44 1.81 11.84
CA ARG A 72 7.96 2.38 13.10
C ARG A 72 7.93 1.34 14.21
N ALA A 73 6.82 0.63 14.34
CA ALA A 73 6.62 -0.38 15.38
C ALA A 73 7.64 -1.53 15.30
N THR A 74 8.06 -1.89 14.09
CA THR A 74 8.98 -3.02 13.83
C THR A 74 10.44 -2.59 13.57
N ASN A 75 10.79 -1.32 13.76
CA ASN A 75 12.09 -0.78 13.33
C ASN A 75 12.41 -1.12 11.86
N LYS A 76 11.50 -0.82 10.94
CA LYS A 76 11.56 -1.14 9.51
C LYS A 76 11.65 -2.65 9.22
N TYR A 77 10.95 -3.48 10.00
CA TYR A 77 11.00 -4.95 9.90
C TYR A 77 12.40 -5.51 10.11
N HIS A 78 13.13 -5.00 11.10
CA HIS A 78 14.49 -5.45 11.40
C HIS A 78 14.50 -6.91 11.90
N ASP A 79 15.53 -7.69 11.55
CA ASP A 79 15.59 -9.12 11.87
C ASP A 79 15.58 -9.43 13.37
N ASN A 80 16.15 -8.53 14.19
CA ASN A 80 16.09 -8.64 15.66
C ASN A 80 14.67 -8.53 16.26
N ARG A 81 13.68 -8.10 15.47
CA ARG A 81 12.27 -8.08 15.87
C ARG A 81 11.57 -9.37 15.49
N ILE A 82 12.19 -10.31 14.79
CA ILE A 82 11.53 -11.54 14.37
C ILE A 82 11.26 -12.43 15.58
N ILE A 83 10.01 -12.85 15.72
CA ILE A 83 9.57 -13.81 16.75
C ILE A 83 9.09 -15.13 16.15
N GLY A 84 8.93 -15.21 14.82
CA GLY A 84 8.59 -16.45 14.14
C GLY A 84 8.72 -16.37 12.63
N LYS A 85 9.03 -17.51 11.99
CA LYS A 85 9.09 -17.67 10.54
C LYS A 85 8.32 -18.93 10.15
N GLY A 86 7.51 -18.85 9.10
CA GLY A 86 6.76 -20.00 8.57
C GLY A 86 6.61 -19.95 7.05
N GLY A 87 5.82 -20.88 6.48
CA GLY A 87 5.55 -20.93 5.04
C GLY A 87 4.96 -19.62 4.51
N TYR A 88 3.97 -19.08 5.21
CA TYR A 88 3.19 -17.92 4.76
C TYR A 88 3.76 -16.54 5.14
N GLY A 89 4.89 -16.47 5.85
CA GLY A 89 5.39 -15.17 6.29
C GLY A 89 6.41 -15.18 7.42
N THR A 90 6.74 -13.97 7.85
CA THR A 90 7.56 -13.68 9.03
C THR A 90 6.74 -12.86 10.01
N VAL A 91 6.80 -13.22 11.29
CA VAL A 91 6.13 -12.53 12.39
C VAL A 91 7.16 -11.70 13.14
N TYR A 92 6.88 -10.40 13.28
CA TYR A 92 7.72 -9.43 13.97
C TYR A 92 7.04 -8.97 15.25
N ASN A 93 7.83 -8.78 16.30
CA ASN A 93 7.46 -8.05 17.50
C ASN A 93 7.41 -6.55 17.20
N GLY A 94 6.24 -5.95 17.31
CA GLY A 94 6.00 -4.54 17.10
C GLY A 94 5.65 -3.80 18.39
N ILE A 95 6.12 -2.57 18.54
CA ILE A 95 5.74 -1.68 19.65
C ILE A 95 5.02 -0.46 19.04
N LEU A 96 3.73 -0.32 19.32
CA LEU A 96 2.93 0.83 18.86
C LEU A 96 3.30 2.12 19.61
N SER A 97 2.85 3.27 19.11
CA SER A 97 3.10 4.58 19.75
C SER A 97 2.48 4.72 21.14
N ASP A 98 1.43 3.94 21.43
CA ASP A 98 0.80 3.84 22.75
C ASP A 98 1.47 2.79 23.65
N SER A 99 2.68 2.36 23.29
CA SER A 99 3.50 1.35 23.99
C SER A 99 2.92 -0.06 24.03
N ARG A 100 1.82 -0.34 23.32
CA ARG A 100 1.31 -1.71 23.21
C ARG A 100 2.22 -2.57 22.34
N THR A 101 2.54 -3.75 22.84
CA THR A 101 3.28 -4.78 22.11
C THR A 101 2.33 -5.63 21.29
N ILE A 102 2.61 -5.81 20.00
CA ILE A 102 1.77 -6.57 19.06
C ILE A 102 2.61 -7.49 18.17
N ALA A 103 2.02 -8.58 17.69
CA ALA A 103 2.60 -9.41 16.64
C ALA A 103 2.19 -8.89 15.25
N ILE A 104 3.16 -8.57 14.40
CA ILE A 104 2.95 -8.09 13.02
C ILE A 104 3.41 -9.18 12.05
N LYS A 105 2.46 -9.83 11.38
CA LYS A 105 2.75 -10.83 10.34
C LYS A 105 2.90 -10.16 8.99
N LYS A 106 4.06 -10.33 8.35
CA LYS A 106 4.33 -9.89 6.97
C LYS A 106 4.39 -11.11 6.07
N SER A 107 3.59 -11.14 5.01
CA SER A 107 3.65 -12.20 4.01
C SER A 107 5.01 -12.19 3.30
N LYS A 108 5.48 -13.38 2.91
CA LYS A 108 6.64 -13.48 2.01
C LYS A 108 6.21 -12.99 0.64
N LEU A 109 7.04 -12.18 0.00
CA LEU A 109 6.91 -11.86 -1.42
C LEU A 109 7.40 -13.07 -2.25
N ALA A 110 7.03 -14.29 -1.84
CA ALA A 110 7.21 -15.44 -2.69
C ALA A 110 6.12 -15.30 -3.74
N ASP A 111 6.55 -15.37 -4.99
CA ASP A 111 5.78 -15.38 -6.21
C ASP A 111 4.39 -15.98 -5.99
N GLN A 112 3.36 -15.38 -6.59
CA GLN A 112 2.00 -15.92 -6.60
C GLN A 112 1.94 -17.22 -7.44
N THR A 113 2.89 -18.14 -7.24
CA THR A 113 2.83 -19.48 -7.79
C THR A 113 1.65 -20.17 -7.13
N GLN A 114 0.74 -20.63 -7.98
CA GLN A 114 -0.43 -21.50 -7.77
C GLN A 114 -0.34 -22.40 -6.51
N THR A 115 0.85 -22.90 -6.18
CA THR A 115 1.19 -23.74 -5.01
C THR A 115 0.72 -23.20 -3.66
N GLN A 116 0.70 -21.88 -3.41
CA GLN A 116 0.26 -21.34 -2.11
C GLN A 116 -1.26 -21.27 -1.95
N ILE A 117 -2.04 -21.17 -3.04
CA ILE A 117 -3.50 -21.10 -2.99
C ILE A 117 -4.09 -22.51 -2.79
N GLU A 118 -3.47 -23.53 -3.36
CA GLU A 118 -3.89 -24.94 -3.23
C GLU A 118 -3.77 -25.46 -1.79
N GLN A 119 -2.86 -24.92 -0.97
CA GLN A 119 -2.72 -25.32 0.44
C GLN A 119 -3.88 -24.87 1.35
N PHE A 120 -4.80 -24.02 0.85
CA PHE A 120 -5.95 -23.53 1.61
C PHE A 120 -7.29 -24.13 1.17
N ILE A 121 -7.32 -24.93 0.10
CA ILE A 121 -8.51 -25.69 -0.29
C ILE A 121 -8.37 -27.08 0.34
N ASN A 122 -9.10 -27.32 1.42
CA ASN A 122 -9.31 -28.64 2.01
C ASN A 122 -10.77 -29.04 1.82
#